data_AF-X1ADK9-F1
#
_entry.id   AF-X1ADK9-F1
#
_cell.length_a   1.000
_cell.length_b   1.000
_cell.length_c   1.000
_cell.angle_alpha   90.00
_cell.angle_beta   90.00
_cell.angle_gamma   90.00
#
_symmetry.space_group_name_H-M   'P 1'
#
loop_
_entity.id
_entity.type
_entity.pdbx_description
1 polymer ?
#
loop_
_entity_poly.entity_id
_entity_poly.type
_entity_poly.pdbx_seq_one_letter_code
_entity_poly.pdbx_strand_id
1 'polypeptide(L)'
;MKRVKFVLDEKQMPTSWYNILADLPEPLPPPLHPATGKPIGPDDLAPLFPMALIEQEMSAERYIEIPEEIQDIYRIWRPTTLYRA
;
A
#
# COMPACT_ATOMS: atom_id res chain seq x y z
N MET A 1 30.13 -2.52 23.11
CA MET A 1 29.66 -1.41 22.25
C MET A 1 28.15 -1.53 22.05
N LYS A 2 27.39 -0.42 22.07
CA LYS A 2 25.96 -0.45 21.72
C LYS A 2 25.80 -0.68 20.21
N ARG A 3 24.84 -1.52 19.83
CA ARG A 3 24.47 -1.71 18.42
C ARG A 3 23.77 -0.45 17.90
N VAL A 4 24.27 0.10 16.81
CA VAL A 4 23.76 1.34 16.19
C VAL A 4 23.14 1.13 14.80
N LYS A 5 23.45 0.00 14.13
CA LYS A 5 22.98 -0.36 12.79
C LYS A 5 22.11 -1.62 12.85
N PHE A 6 20.93 -1.55 12.23
CA PHE A 6 19.97 -2.64 12.14
C PHE A 6 19.63 -2.85 10.66
N VAL A 7 20.08 -3.98 10.13
CA VAL A 7 19.81 -4.44 8.77
C VAL A 7 18.89 -5.65 8.88
N LEU A 8 17.87 -5.68 8.03
CA LEU A 8 16.96 -6.81 7.87
C LEU A 8 17.41 -7.62 6.65
N ASP A 9 17.32 -8.95 6.70
CA ASP A 9 17.59 -9.80 5.55
C ASP A 9 16.44 -9.69 4.53
N GLU A 10 16.73 -9.83 3.23
CA GLU A 10 15.70 -9.79 2.17
C GLU A 10 14.61 -10.85 2.38
N LYS A 11 14.95 -12.02 2.93
CA LYS A 11 13.97 -13.09 3.26
C LYS A 11 13.00 -12.69 4.36
N GLN A 12 13.31 -11.64 5.11
CA GLN A 12 12.46 -11.11 6.17
C GLN A 12 11.68 -9.88 5.71
N MET A 13 11.79 -9.48 4.44
CA MET A 13 10.95 -8.41 3.89
C MET A 13 9.46 -8.78 4.01
N PRO A 14 8.59 -7.79 4.28
CA PRO A 14 7.15 -8.01 4.20
C PRO A 14 6.73 -8.47 2.79
N THR A 15 5.79 -9.41 2.73
CA THR A 15 5.19 -9.93 1.49
C THR A 15 3.82 -9.33 1.19
N SER A 16 3.32 -8.45 2.05
CA SER A 16 2.02 -7.79 1.90
C SER A 16 2.14 -6.32 2.31
N TRP A 17 1.43 -5.46 1.59
CA TRP A 17 1.13 -4.10 2.04
C TRP A 17 0.04 -4.15 3.10
N TYR A 18 0.12 -3.25 4.09
CA TYR A 18 -0.91 -3.09 5.10
C TYR A 18 -1.82 -1.90 4.76
N ASN A 19 -3.12 -2.15 4.75
CA ASN A 19 -4.14 -1.15 4.50
C ASN A 19 -4.76 -0.70 5.83
N ILE A 20 -4.50 0.55 6.21
CA ILE A 20 -5.02 1.13 7.46
C ILE A 20 -6.54 1.27 7.47
N LEU A 21 -7.20 1.33 6.31
CA LEU A 21 -8.66 1.51 6.21
C LEU A 21 -9.43 0.42 6.96
N ALA A 22 -8.89 -0.80 7.02
CA ALA A 22 -9.48 -1.92 7.74
C ALA A 22 -9.54 -1.71 9.27
N ASP A 23 -8.73 -0.79 9.81
CA ASP A 23 -8.55 -0.58 11.26
C ASP A 23 -8.89 0.85 11.71
N LEU A 24 -9.44 1.68 10.81
CA LEU A 24 -9.94 2.98 11.19
C LEU A 24 -11.18 2.85 12.10
N PRO A 25 -11.36 3.77 13.07
CA PRO A 25 -12.50 3.72 13.99
C PRO A 25 -13.85 3.91 13.28
N GLU A 26 -13.84 4.58 12.14
CA GLU A 26 -14.98 4.74 11.24
C GLU A 26 -14.49 4.77 9.78
N PRO A 27 -15.34 4.42 8.80
CA PRO A 27 -14.96 4.46 7.38
C PRO A 27 -14.64 5.89 6.93
N LEU A 28 -13.63 6.04 6.06
CA LEU A 28 -13.39 7.33 5.41
C LEU A 28 -14.58 7.67 4.50
N PRO A 29 -14.98 8.96 4.45
CA PRO A 29 -15.93 9.43 3.45
C PRO A 29 -15.41 9.11 2.04
N PRO A 30 -16.27 8.64 1.13
CA PRO A 30 -15.84 8.32 -0.21
C PRO A 30 -15.46 9.60 -0.98
N PRO A 31 -14.48 9.52 -1.90
CA PRO A 31 -14.21 10.61 -2.82
C PRO A 31 -15.43 10.92 -3.68
N LEU A 32 -15.67 12.20 -3.95
CA LEU A 32 -16.84 12.66 -4.70
C LEU A 32 -16.45 13.05 -6.13
N HIS A 33 -17.30 12.70 -7.09
CA HIS A 33 -17.14 13.09 -8.48
C HIS A 33 -17.32 14.61 -8.60
N PRO A 34 -16.34 15.35 -9.17
CA PRO A 34 -16.34 16.81 -9.13
C PRO A 34 -17.54 17.45 -9.84
N ALA A 35 -18.08 16.82 -10.89
CA ALA A 35 -19.25 17.35 -11.61
C ALA A 35 -20.61 17.01 -10.98
N THR A 36 -20.74 15.87 -10.28
CA THR A 36 -22.04 15.39 -9.79
C THR A 36 -22.19 15.52 -8.28
N GLY A 37 -21.08 15.68 -7.55
CA GLY A 37 -21.04 15.68 -6.09
C GLY A 37 -21.41 14.34 -5.44
N LYS A 38 -21.52 13.27 -6.23
CA LYS A 38 -21.85 11.92 -5.75
C LYS A 38 -20.57 11.11 -5.52
N PRO A 39 -20.57 10.11 -4.62
CA PRO A 39 -19.45 9.18 -4.48
C PRO A 39 -19.03 8.59 -5.84
N ILE A 40 -17.72 8.53 -6.09
CA ILE A 40 -17.17 7.89 -7.30
C ILE A 40 -17.23 6.37 -7.19
N GLY A 41 -17.32 5.70 -8.33
CA GLY A 41 -17.12 4.26 -8.46
C GLY A 41 -15.88 3.90 -9.29
N PRO A 42 -15.59 2.60 -9.46
CA PRO A 42 -14.46 2.12 -10.26
C PRO A 42 -14.47 2.64 -11.71
N ASP A 43 -15.65 2.76 -12.33
CA ASP A 43 -15.79 3.23 -13.71
C ASP A 43 -15.37 4.71 -13.88
N ASP A 44 -15.50 5.51 -12.82
CA ASP A 44 -15.03 6.90 -12.83
C ASP A 44 -13.49 6.98 -12.77
N LEU A 45 -12.84 5.94 -12.24
CA LEU A 45 -11.38 5.83 -12.08
C LEU A 45 -10.71 5.11 -13.26
N ALA A 46 -11.42 4.23 -13.96
CA ALA A 46 -10.91 3.41 -15.06
C ALA A 46 -10.20 4.19 -16.19
N PRO A 47 -10.60 5.43 -16.55
CA PRO A 47 -9.87 6.23 -17.53
C PRO A 47 -8.52 6.78 -17.03
N LEU A 48 -8.29 6.77 -15.72
CA LEU A 48 -7.15 7.44 -15.07
C LEU A 48 -6.10 6.45 -14.56
N PHE A 49 -6.55 5.27 -14.09
CA PHE A 49 -5.70 4.32 -13.39
C PHE A 49 -5.82 2.90 -13.95
N PRO A 50 -4.74 2.10 -13.90
CA PRO A 50 -4.82 0.66 -14.12
C PRO A 50 -5.78 -0.01 -13.12
N MET A 51 -6.46 -1.08 -13.56
CA MET A 51 -7.44 -1.80 -12.73
C MET A 51 -6.87 -2.25 -11.38
N ALA A 52 -5.62 -2.73 -11.34
CA ALA A 52 -4.98 -3.16 -10.10
C ALA A 52 -4.86 -2.04 -9.04
N LEU A 53 -4.68 -0.78 -9.45
CA LEU A 53 -4.66 0.34 -8.50
C LEU A 53 -6.07 0.70 -8.03
N ILE A 54 -7.07 0.57 -8.90
CA ILE A 54 -8.47 0.80 -8.57
C ILE A 54 -8.96 -0.25 -7.56
N GLU A 55 -8.60 -1.52 -7.77
CA GLU A 55 -8.90 -2.61 -6.84
C GLU A 55 -8.30 -2.35 -5.45
N GLN A 56 -7.06 -1.84 -5.38
CA GLN A 56 -6.43 -1.46 -4.11
C GLN A 56 -7.17 -0.30 -3.42
N GLU A 57 -7.52 0.76 -4.16
CA GLU A 57 -8.24 1.92 -3.63
C GLU A 57 -9.63 1.55 -3.08
N MET A 58 -10.28 0.57 -3.71
CA MET A 58 -11.61 0.10 -3.32
C MET A 58 -11.56 -1.05 -2.28
N SER A 59 -10.37 -1.53 -1.92
CA SER A 59 -10.22 -2.69 -1.04
C SER A 59 -10.45 -2.35 0.43
N ALA A 60 -11.23 -3.19 1.11
CA ALA A 60 -11.37 -3.21 2.56
C ALA A 60 -10.48 -4.27 3.25
N GLU A 61 -9.65 -4.98 2.48
CA GLU A 61 -8.77 -6.00 3.03
C GLU A 61 -7.63 -5.34 3.82
N ARG A 62 -7.30 -5.94 4.99
CA ARG A 62 -6.23 -5.44 5.86
C ARG A 62 -4.83 -5.62 5.26
N TYR A 63 -4.63 -6.69 4.51
CA TYR A 63 -3.36 -7.02 3.88
C TYR A 63 -3.58 -7.29 2.40
N ILE A 64 -2.78 -6.65 1.56
CA ILE A 64 -2.78 -6.83 0.11
C ILE A 64 -1.44 -7.45 -0.27
N GLU A 65 -1.44 -8.61 -0.90
CA GLU A 65 -0.21 -9.29 -1.30
C GLU A 65 0.60 -8.42 -2.27
N ILE A 66 1.92 -8.35 -2.04
CA ILE A 66 2.85 -7.67 -2.95
C ILE A 66 3.18 -8.65 -4.08
N PRO A 67 2.85 -8.32 -5.35
CA PRO A 67 3.16 -9.19 -6.49
C PRO A 67 4.66 -9.52 -6.54
N GLU A 68 4.99 -10.73 -7.01
CA GLU A 68 6.36 -11.24 -7.03
C GLU A 68 7.30 -10.29 -7.81
N GLU A 69 6.85 -9.77 -8.95
CA GLU A 69 7.63 -8.84 -9.78
C GLU A 69 7.94 -7.53 -9.03
N ILE A 70 7.04 -7.09 -8.14
CA ILE A 70 7.26 -5.90 -7.31
C ILE A 70 8.22 -6.21 -6.17
N GLN A 71 8.14 -7.41 -5.57
CA GLN A 71 9.13 -7.83 -4.57
C GLN A 71 10.54 -7.91 -5.16
N ASP A 72 10.68 -8.43 -6.38
CA ASP A 72 11.95 -8.48 -7.10
C ASP A 72 12.54 -7.07 -7.30
N ILE A 73 11.71 -6.11 -7.70
CA ILE A 73 12.12 -4.70 -7.84
C ILE A 73 12.54 -4.12 -6.48
N TYR A 74 11.78 -4.40 -5.41
CA TYR A 74 12.12 -3.90 -4.08
C TYR A 74 13.48 -4.39 -3.59
N ARG A 75 13.89 -5.63 -3.88
CA ARG A 75 15.20 -6.17 -3.46
C ARG A 75 16.40 -5.37 -4.00
N ILE A 76 16.23 -4.52 -5.02
CA ILE A 76 17.30 -3.63 -5.50
C ILE A 76 17.74 -2.63 -4.41
N TRP A 77 16.84 -2.16 -3.53
CA TRP A 77 17.15 -1.13 -2.52
C TRP A 77 16.41 -1.28 -1.18
N ARG A 78 15.64 -2.35 -1.01
CA ARG A 78 14.95 -2.72 0.24
C ARG A 78 15.52 -4.05 0.77
N PRO A 79 15.43 -4.28 2.09
CA PRO A 79 14.93 -3.36 3.12
C PRO A 79 15.92 -2.24 3.44
N THR A 80 15.41 -1.05 3.80
CA THR A 80 16.27 0.06 4.23
C THR A 80 16.89 -0.22 5.59
N THR A 81 18.16 0.19 5.79
CA THR A 81 18.82 0.07 7.08
C THR A 81 18.25 1.07 8.09
N LEU A 82 17.96 0.61 9.31
CA LEU A 82 17.60 1.47 10.44
C LEU A 82 18.86 1.78 11.27
N TYR A 83 19.06 3.06 11.58
CA TYR A 83 20.13 3.53 12.47
C TYR A 83 19.55 4.09 13.76
N ARG A 84 20.23 3.82 14.87
CA ARG A 84 19.97 4.47 16.15
C ARG A 84 20.86 5.71 16.28
N ALA A 85 20.23 6.87 16.43
CA ALA A 85 20.91 8.15 16.72
C ALA A 85 21.60 8.11 18.10
#